data_AF-A0A969XL59-F1
#
_entry.id   AF-A0A969XL59-F1
#
_cell.length_a   1.000
_cell.length_b   1.000
_cell.length_c   1.000
_cell.angle_alpha   90.00
_cell.angle_beta   90.00
_cell.angle_gamma   90.00
#
_symmetry.space_group_name_H-M   'P 1'
#
loop_
_entity.id
_entity.type
_entity.pdbx_description
1 polymer ?
#
loop_
_entity_poly.entity_id
_entity_poly.type
_entity_poly.pdbx_seq_one_letter_code
_entity_poly.pdbx_strand_id
1 'polypeptide(L)'
;ETPRARIVGHWTTDTGAHVYFSPTVGDEGLLIVVPQSGTREEFQYEVVEEDIEEETVTVEVTPEAGGEGEVRVYRIPPDGIFMRELSEDVPDAEKTEYIFVDTETQPSPYIETTAAEATPAE
;
A
#
# COMPACT_ATOMS: atom_id res chain seq x y z
N GLU A 1 -18.59 3.36 1.96
CA GLU A 1 -17.30 3.47 2.67
C GLU A 1 -16.47 4.62 2.08
N THR A 2 -15.71 5.34 2.90
CA THR A 2 -14.84 6.46 2.44
C THR A 2 -13.47 5.94 1.98
N PRO A 3 -12.70 6.68 1.18
CA PRO A 3 -11.32 6.30 0.82
C PRO A 3 -10.46 6.05 2.05
N ARG A 4 -10.60 6.87 3.09
CA ARG A 4 -9.99 6.67 4.41
C ARG A 4 -10.31 5.33 5.05
N ALA A 5 -11.56 4.86 4.95
CA ALA A 5 -11.90 3.54 5.49
C ALA A 5 -11.30 2.41 4.63
N ARG A 6 -11.19 2.63 3.32
CA ARG A 6 -10.72 1.64 2.35
C ARG A 6 -9.21 1.43 2.37
N ILE A 7 -8.40 2.43 2.76
CA ILE A 7 -6.93 2.28 2.82
C ILE A 7 -6.48 1.22 3.84
N VAL A 8 -7.28 0.98 4.88
CA VAL A 8 -6.95 0.06 5.97
C VAL A 8 -6.97 -1.39 5.49
N GLY A 9 -5.88 -2.11 5.75
CA GLY A 9 -5.76 -3.54 5.46
C GLY A 9 -4.41 -3.93 4.85
N HIS A 10 -4.39 -5.09 4.22
CA HIS A 10 -3.20 -5.69 3.61
C HIS A 10 -3.18 -5.50 2.11
N TRP A 11 -2.10 -4.90 1.61
CA TRP A 11 -1.85 -4.61 0.22
C TRP A 11 -0.55 -5.26 -0.25
N THR A 12 -0.49 -5.58 -1.55
CA THR A 12 0.74 -5.93 -2.25
C THR A 12 1.00 -4.93 -3.36
N THR A 13 2.23 -4.45 -3.47
CA THR A 13 2.67 -3.53 -4.52
C THR A 13 3.01 -4.27 -5.82
N ASP A 14 3.09 -3.55 -6.94
CA ASP A 14 3.62 -4.09 -8.21
C ASP A 14 5.08 -4.58 -8.09
N THR A 15 5.84 -4.03 -7.14
CA THR A 15 7.20 -4.47 -6.80
C THR A 15 7.25 -5.70 -5.90
N GLY A 16 6.10 -6.23 -5.47
CA GLY A 16 5.99 -7.41 -4.61
C GLY A 16 6.24 -7.15 -3.13
N ALA A 17 6.27 -5.89 -2.68
CA ALA A 17 6.30 -5.55 -1.26
C ALA A 17 4.92 -5.75 -0.65
N HIS A 18 4.87 -6.14 0.62
CA HIS A 18 3.63 -6.17 1.40
C HIS A 18 3.51 -4.92 2.26
N VAL A 19 2.34 -4.30 2.24
CA VAL A 19 2.06 -3.06 2.93
C VAL A 19 0.81 -3.24 3.80
N TYR A 20 0.91 -2.88 5.07
CA TYR A 20 -0.16 -3.04 6.04
C TYR A 20 -0.51 -1.69 6.65
N PHE A 21 -1.72 -1.19 6.39
CA PHE A 21 -2.28 -0.02 7.05
C PHE A 21 -3.16 -0.48 8.21
N SER A 22 -2.77 -0.16 9.44
CA SER A 22 -3.62 -0.43 10.61
C SER A 22 -4.85 0.48 10.60
N PRO A 23 -5.94 0.11 11.29
CA PRO A 23 -7.01 1.05 11.59
C PRO A 23 -6.46 2.29 12.31
N THR A 24 -7.07 3.45 12.07
CA THR A 24 -6.67 4.70 12.74
C THR A 24 -7.37 4.86 14.10
N VAL A 25 -6.71 5.52 15.04
CA VAL A 25 -7.29 6.01 16.30
C VAL A 25 -7.29 7.53 16.25
N GLY A 26 -8.46 8.12 16.00
CA GLY A 26 -8.47 9.48 15.44
C GLY A 26 -7.96 9.40 14.00
N ASP A 27 -7.02 10.26 13.63
CA ASP A 27 -6.43 10.35 12.28
C ASP A 27 -5.11 9.58 12.13
N GLU A 28 -4.56 9.06 13.23
CA GLU A 28 -3.26 8.40 13.29
C GLU A 28 -3.37 6.87 13.23
N GLY A 29 -2.45 6.21 12.52
CA GLY A 29 -2.31 4.76 12.43
C GLY A 29 -0.87 4.31 12.22
N LEU A 30 -0.65 2.99 12.23
CA LEU A 30 0.63 2.35 11.94
C LEU A 30 0.64 1.81 10.51
N LEU A 31 1.73 2.09 9.79
CA LEU A 31 2.03 1.57 8.48
C LEU A 31 3.25 0.65 8.58
N ILE A 32 3.09 -0.60 8.15
CA ILE A 32 4.20 -1.56 8.07
C ILE A 32 4.47 -1.87 6.61
N VAL A 33 5.73 -1.73 6.20
CA VAL A 33 6.20 -2.10 4.86
C VAL A 33 7.16 -3.27 5.00
N VAL A 34 6.93 -4.32 4.22
CA VAL A 34 7.83 -5.48 4.10
C VAL A 34 8.25 -5.57 2.64
N PRO A 35 9.39 -4.98 2.26
CA PRO A 35 9.93 -5.09 0.92
C PRO A 35 10.19 -6.54 0.55
N GLN A 36 10.21 -6.85 -0.75
CA GLN A 36 10.58 -8.18 -1.23
C GLN A 36 11.98 -8.62 -0.72
N SER A 37 12.89 -7.65 -0.54
CA SER A 37 14.24 -7.86 0.00
C SER A 37 14.26 -8.22 1.50
N GLY A 38 13.15 -8.03 2.22
CA GLY A 38 12.87 -8.70 3.49
C GLY A 38 12.74 -7.81 4.72
N THR A 39 13.60 -6.81 4.92
CA THR A 39 13.63 -6.08 6.20
C THR A 39 12.34 -5.29 6.42
N ARG A 40 11.59 -5.66 7.46
CA ARG A 40 10.40 -4.94 7.91
C ARG A 40 10.75 -3.50 8.31
N GLU A 41 9.96 -2.57 7.82
CA GLU A 41 10.02 -1.14 8.11
C GLU A 41 8.70 -0.69 8.74
N GLU A 42 8.77 0.17 9.75
CA GLU A 42 7.62 0.64 10.52
C GLU A 42 7.55 2.17 10.48
N PHE A 43 6.35 2.66 10.20
CA PHE A 43 6.05 4.07 10.04
C PHE A 43 4.76 4.41 10.79
N GLN A 44 4.69 5.60 11.34
CA GLN A 44 3.42 6.20 11.73
C GLN A 44 2.84 6.89 10.50
N TYR A 45 1.53 6.79 10.29
CA TYR A 45 0.83 7.56 9.28
C TYR A 45 -0.33 8.34 9.88
N GLU A 46 -0.56 9.56 9.39
CA GLU A 46 -1.70 10.39 9.75
C GLU A 46 -2.51 10.73 8.50
N VAL A 47 -3.84 10.60 8.56
CA VAL A 47 -4.73 11.04 7.49
C VAL A 47 -4.94 12.55 7.61
N VAL A 48 -4.39 13.32 6.66
CA VAL A 48 -4.44 14.78 6.69
C VAL A 48 -5.58 15.36 5.85
N GLU A 49 -6.00 14.66 4.80
CA GLU A 49 -7.10 15.08 3.92
C GLU A 49 -7.79 13.88 3.27
N GLU A 50 -9.09 13.99 3.01
CA GLU A 50 -9.85 13.05 2.19
C GLU A 50 -10.75 13.79 1.18
N ASP A 51 -10.79 13.30 -0.05
CA ASP A 51 -11.75 13.74 -1.06
C ASP A 51 -12.63 12.56 -1.50
N ILE A 52 -13.92 12.65 -1.20
CA ILE A 52 -14.88 11.58 -1.48
C ILE A 52 -15.25 11.56 -2.97
N GLU A 53 -15.23 12.69 -3.65
CA GLU A 53 -15.60 12.80 -5.07
C GLU A 53 -14.48 12.28 -5.97
N GLU A 54 -13.23 12.60 -5.63
CA GLU A 54 -12.04 12.13 -6.36
C GLU A 54 -11.55 10.74 -5.89
N GLU A 55 -12.08 10.27 -4.77
CA GLU A 55 -11.74 9.00 -4.14
C GLU A 55 -10.31 8.93 -3.65
N THR A 56 -9.80 10.05 -3.15
CA THR A 56 -8.43 10.20 -2.70
C THR A 56 -8.33 10.33 -1.19
N VAL A 57 -7.19 9.91 -0.67
CA VAL A 57 -6.78 10.13 0.71
C VAL A 57 -5.32 10.58 0.72
N THR A 58 -5.05 11.66 1.44
CA THR A 58 -3.71 12.17 1.65
C THR A 58 -3.27 11.79 3.05
N VAL A 59 -2.09 11.18 3.15
CA VAL A 59 -1.49 10.80 4.42
C VAL A 59 -0.09 11.39 4.56
N GLU A 60 0.27 11.76 5.77
CA GLU A 60 1.67 12.01 6.14
C GLU A 60 2.25 10.73 6.76
N VAL A 61 3.40 10.27 6.27
CA VAL A 61 4.08 9.05 6.72
C VAL A 61 5.41 9.42 7.36
N THR A 62 5.60 9.07 8.63
CA THR A 62 6.82 9.36 9.39
C THR A 62 7.50 8.08 9.85
N PRO A 63 8.81 7.89 9.59
CA PRO A 63 9.56 6.73 10.09
C PRO A 63 9.59 6.67 11.62
N GLU A 64 9.27 5.51 12.20
CA GLU A 64 9.30 5.37 13.68
C GLU A 64 10.70 5.50 14.28
N ALA A 65 11.74 5.19 13.49
CA ALA A 65 13.14 5.37 13.89
C ALA A 65 13.56 6.86 14.00
N GLY A 66 12.66 7.79 13.68
CA GLY A 66 12.94 9.21 13.55
C GLY A 66 13.39 9.56 12.12
N GLY A 67 12.82 10.62 11.56
CA GLY A 67 13.06 11.06 10.20
C GLY A 67 12.12 12.20 9.81
N GLU A 68 12.29 12.71 8.59
CA GLU A 68 11.34 13.65 8.00
C GLU A 68 10.11 12.89 7.53
N GLY A 69 8.93 13.46 7.77
CA GLY A 69 7.66 12.93 7.27
C GLY A 69 7.56 13.16 5.76
N GLU A 70 6.91 12.23 5.07
CA GLU A 70 6.63 12.29 3.65
C GLU A 70 5.12 12.28 3.41
N VAL A 71 4.64 13.23 2.59
CA VAL A 71 3.23 13.28 2.21
C VAL A 71 3.00 12.34 1.02
N ARG A 72 2.00 11.48 1.13
CA ARG A 72 1.58 10.56 0.07
C ARG A 72 0.10 10.72 -0.22
N VAL A 73 -0.25 10.66 -1.49
CA VAL A 73 -1.64 10.72 -1.95
C VAL A 73 -1.99 9.38 -2.56
N TYR A 74 -3.10 8.78 -2.13
CA TYR A 74 -3.60 7.54 -2.68
C TYR A 74 -5.00 7.72 -3.25
N ARG A 75 -5.25 7.14 -4.41
CA ARG A 75 -6.60 6.96 -4.95
C ARG A 75 -7.05 5.52 -4.73
N ILE A 76 -8.22 5.36 -4.12
CA ILE A 76 -8.77 4.05 -3.77
C ILE A 76 -10.24 4.03 -4.23
N PRO A 77 -10.57 3.37 -5.35
CA PRO A 77 -11.93 3.29 -5.89
C PRO A 77 -12.91 2.57 -4.94
N PRO A 78 -14.24 2.57 -5.21
CA PRO A 78 -15.25 2.05 -4.28
C PRO A 78 -15.18 0.54 -4.11
N ASP A 79 -14.60 -0.16 -5.08
CA ASP A 79 -14.39 -1.61 -4.99
C ASP A 79 -13.34 -1.98 -3.94
N GLY A 80 -12.41 -1.08 -3.60
CA GLY A 80 -11.38 -1.31 -2.59
C GLY A 80 -10.38 -2.41 -2.93
N ILE A 81 -10.32 -2.86 -4.19
CA ILE A 81 -9.41 -3.93 -4.64
C ILE A 81 -8.09 -3.33 -5.11
N PHE A 82 -8.15 -2.17 -5.77
CA PHE A 82 -6.98 -1.47 -6.30
C PHE A 82 -6.75 -0.15 -5.58
N MET A 83 -5.48 0.16 -5.34
CA MET A 83 -5.06 1.47 -4.87
C MET A 83 -3.89 1.95 -5.73
N ARG A 84 -3.83 3.24 -6.01
CA ARG A 84 -2.74 3.85 -6.79
C ARG A 84 -2.19 5.07 -6.07
N GLU A 85 -0.87 5.15 -5.98
CA GLU A 85 -0.20 6.36 -5.51
C GLU A 85 -0.31 7.48 -6.54
N LEU A 86 -0.62 8.69 -6.09
CA LEU A 86 -0.77 9.91 -6.89
C LEU A 86 0.12 11.06 -6.44
N SER A 87 1.05 10.82 -5.51
CA SER A 87 2.00 11.81 -4.98
C SER A 87 2.64 12.63 -6.11
N GLU A 88 2.56 13.96 -6.03
CA GLU A 88 2.96 14.87 -7.11
C GLU A 88 4.47 14.80 -7.42
N ASP A 89 5.27 14.51 -6.40
CA ASP A 89 6.73 14.38 -6.50
C ASP A 89 7.19 13.09 -7.19
N VAL A 90 6.27 12.15 -7.43
CA VAL A 90 6.56 10.86 -8.08
C VAL A 90 6.10 10.90 -9.54
N PRO A 91 7.01 10.73 -10.52
CA PRO A 91 6.63 10.70 -11.93
C PRO A 91 5.74 9.49 -12.23
N ASP A 92 4.84 9.63 -13.20
CA ASP A 92 3.74 8.66 -13.40
C ASP A 92 4.20 7.22 -13.62
N ALA A 93 5.36 7.03 -14.26
CA ALA A 93 5.95 5.72 -14.53
C ALA A 93 6.56 5.04 -13.29
N GLU A 94 6.76 5.78 -12.20
CA GLU A 94 7.31 5.30 -10.93
C GLU A 94 6.24 5.23 -9.84
N LYS A 95 4.99 5.59 -10.15
CA LYS A 95 3.87 5.49 -9.22
C LYS A 95 3.55 4.04 -8.93
N THR A 96 3.49 3.72 -7.64
CA THR A 96 3.23 2.38 -7.16
C THR A 96 1.74 2.03 -7.31
N GLU A 97 1.47 0.82 -7.79
CA GLU A 97 0.13 0.22 -7.81
C GLU A 97 0.02 -0.84 -6.72
N TYR A 98 -1.14 -0.93 -6.10
CA TYR A 98 -1.42 -1.78 -4.96
C TYR A 98 -2.66 -2.64 -5.22
N ILE A 99 -2.61 -3.89 -4.76
CA ILE A 99 -3.72 -4.84 -4.83
C ILE A 99 -4.04 -5.32 -3.42
N PHE A 100 -5.31 -5.28 -3.04
CA PHE A 100 -5.77 -5.75 -1.73
C PHE A 100 -5.67 -7.27 -1.62
N VAL A 101 -5.09 -7.76 -0.52
CA VAL A 101 -4.74 -9.18 -0.33
C VAL A 101 -5.78 -9.91 0.53
N ASP A 102 -6.41 -9.23 1.49
CA ASP A 102 -7.35 -9.83 2.46
C ASP A 102 -8.77 -10.08 1.90
N THR A 103 -8.91 -10.15 0.57
CA THR A 103 -10.16 -10.65 -0.03
C THR A 103 -10.28 -12.14 0.26
N GLU A 104 -11.47 -12.65 0.60
CA GLU A 104 -11.75 -14.09 0.78
C GLU A 104 -11.48 -14.97 -0.47
N THR A 105 -10.85 -14.40 -1.49
CA THR A 105 -10.41 -15.04 -2.73
C THR A 105 -8.95 -15.44 -2.64
N GLN A 106 -8.71 -16.76 -2.79
CA GLN A 106 -7.39 -17.35 -3.02
C GLN A 106 -6.54 -16.48 -3.98
N PRO A 107 -5.22 -16.34 -3.73
CA PRO A 107 -4.37 -15.52 -4.57
C PRO A 107 -4.50 -15.91 -6.04
N SER A 108 -4.58 -14.91 -6.92
CA SER A 108 -4.64 -15.13 -8.37
C SER A 108 -3.45 -15.98 -8.84
N PRO A 109 -3.66 -16.99 -9.70
CA PRO A 109 -2.62 -17.93 -10.15
C PRO A 109 -1.50 -17.28 -10.98
N TYR A 110 -1.53 -15.97 -11.21
CA TYR A 110 -0.52 -15.26 -12.01
C TYR A 110 0.85 -15.15 -11.30
N ILE A 111 0.90 -15.34 -9.98
CA ILE A 111 2.16 -15.37 -9.19
C ILE A 111 2.73 -16.79 -9.06
N GLU A 112 2.23 -17.79 -9.80
CA GLU A 112 2.84 -19.14 -9.81
C GLU A 112 3.88 -19.33 -10.94
N THR A 113 3.90 -18.42 -11.93
CA THR A 113 4.63 -18.66 -13.18
C THR A 113 6.10 -18.20 -13.21
N THR A 114 6.61 -17.50 -12.19
CA THR A 114 8.03 -17.09 -12.16
C THR A 114 8.90 -17.90 -11.19
N ALA A 115 8.31 -18.74 -10.33
CA ALA A 115 9.06 -19.61 -9.43
C ALA A 115 9.44 -20.97 -10.04
N ALA A 116 8.80 -21.38 -11.14
CA ALA A 116 9.00 -22.69 -11.75
C ALA A 116 10.20 -22.78 -12.72
N GLU A 117 10.84 -21.66 -13.08
CA GLU A 117 11.94 -21.66 -14.07
C GLU A 117 13.36 -21.68 -13.47
N ALA A 118 13.49 -21.81 -12.14
CA ALA A 118 14.79 -21.75 -11.45
C ALA A 118 15.22 -23.05 -10.74
N THR A 119 14.73 -24.21 -11.16
CA THR A 119 15.28 -25.50 -10.68
C THR A 119 16.04 -26.20 -11.81
N PRO A 120 17.39 -26.24 -11.81
CA PRO A 120 18.12 -27.12 -12.70
C PRO A 120 17.87 -28.57 -12.27
N ALA A 121 17.53 -29.41 -13.25
CA ALA A 121 17.43 -30.86 -13.07
C ALA A 121 18.80 -31.43 -12.68
N GLU A 122 18.83 -32.26 -11.63
CA GLU A 122 19.95 -33.15 -11.29
C GLU A 122 20.10 -34.29 -12.32
#